data_AF-A0A7C5GKK1-F1
#
_entry.id   AF-A0A7C5GKK1-F1
#
_cell.length_a   1.000
_cell.length_b   1.000
_cell.length_c   1.000
_cell.angle_alpha   90.00
_cell.angle_beta   90.00
_cell.angle_gamma   90.00
#
_symmetry.space_group_name_H-M   'P 1'
#
loop_
_entity.id
_entity.type
_entity.pdbx_description
1 polymer ?
#
loop_
_entity_poly.entity_id
_entity_poly.type
_entity_poly.pdbx_seq_one_letter_code
_entity_poly.pdbx_strand_id
1 'polypeptide(L)'
;MLKKYEKNIEWKDFSLKINYLYKVLFKEDKEKLIAYFSDMNGFNPKKNRKKTIDNWLKGESKKPNGFHLTRFKISEYKFSNGEPLFTIESFKSWSIKTFQARIDDYLYKSQLDYKSLNTLKYIYYFNVDNKQIDKYTITYTNPNNHKNIEISSPRLIENMTYKGEIFEYHNMLYIFTKNDY
;
A
#
# COMPACT_ATOMS: atom_id res chain seq x y z
N MET A 1 -14.88 -36.55 22.80
CA MET A 1 -15.33 -35.26 23.39
C MET A 1 -14.24 -34.20 23.17
N LEU A 2 -14.34 -33.38 22.11
CA LEU A 2 -13.44 -32.25 21.85
C LEU A 2 -14.25 -31.10 21.27
N LYS A 3 -15.09 -30.46 22.11
CA LYS A 3 -15.75 -29.18 21.81
C LYS A 3 -15.88 -28.40 23.10
N LYS A 4 -14.77 -27.84 23.58
CA LYS A 4 -14.79 -26.86 24.67
C LYS A 4 -13.57 -25.95 24.52
N TYR A 5 -13.84 -24.65 24.44
CA TYR A 5 -12.91 -23.50 24.48
C TYR A 5 -12.40 -22.90 23.16
N GLU A 6 -13.30 -22.46 22.28
CA GLU A 6 -13.11 -21.17 21.60
C GLU A 6 -14.16 -20.19 22.12
N LYS A 7 -14.00 -19.74 23.38
CA LYS A 7 -14.79 -18.63 23.91
C LYS A 7 -14.33 -17.35 23.20
N ASN A 8 -15.13 -16.92 22.22
CA ASN A 8 -15.19 -15.58 21.59
C ASN A 8 -13.96 -14.69 21.81
N ILE A 9 -12.99 -14.76 20.89
CA ILE A 9 -11.81 -13.86 20.77
C ILE A 9 -12.23 -12.47 20.23
N GLU A 10 -13.52 -12.12 20.29
CA GLU A 10 -14.00 -10.86 19.74
C GLU A 10 -13.42 -9.67 20.52
N TRP A 11 -12.75 -8.77 19.80
CA TRP A 11 -12.20 -7.49 20.26
C TRP A 11 -11.07 -7.54 21.30
N LYS A 12 -10.63 -8.73 21.73
CA LYS A 12 -9.64 -8.91 22.81
C LYS A 12 -8.35 -8.09 22.58
N ASP A 13 -7.91 -8.01 21.33
CA ASP A 13 -6.65 -7.36 20.96
C ASP A 13 -6.86 -5.98 20.31
N PHE A 14 -8.06 -5.39 20.39
CA PHE A 14 -8.39 -4.18 19.64
C PHE A 14 -7.40 -3.04 19.92
N SER A 15 -7.16 -2.70 21.19
CA SER A 15 -6.18 -1.67 21.57
C SER A 15 -4.75 -2.00 21.14
N LEU A 16 -4.35 -3.27 21.15
CA LEU A 16 -3.02 -3.67 20.67
C LEU A 16 -2.89 -3.43 19.16
N LYS A 17 -3.95 -3.71 18.40
CA LYS A 17 -4.01 -3.44 16.94
C LYS A 17 -3.95 -1.94 16.65
N ILE A 18 -4.69 -1.12 17.40
CA ILE A 18 -4.66 0.34 17.25
C ILE A 18 -3.27 0.90 17.59
N ASN A 19 -2.63 0.43 18.68
CA ASN A 19 -1.26 0.82 19.03
C ASN A 19 -0.25 0.44 17.94
N TYR A 20 -0.40 -0.74 17.36
CA TYR A 20 0.48 -1.18 16.29
C TYR A 20 0.31 -0.34 15.01
N LEU A 21 -0.94 -0.04 14.61
CA LEU A 21 -1.20 0.92 13.52
C LEU A 21 -0.57 2.28 13.79
N TYR A 22 -0.75 2.81 15.00
CA TYR A 22 -0.18 4.08 15.42
C TYR A 22 1.33 4.11 15.24
N LYS A 23 2.03 3.08 15.74
CA LYS A 23 3.49 2.98 15.66
C LYS A 23 4.01 2.77 14.23
N VAL A 24 3.41 1.84 13.49
CA VAL A 24 4.01 1.31 12.26
C VAL A 24 3.42 1.95 11.00
N LEU A 25 2.10 2.03 10.90
CA LEU A 25 1.43 2.59 9.71
C LEU A 25 1.40 4.13 9.75
N PHE A 26 1.16 4.70 10.93
CA PHE A 26 1.06 6.15 11.12
C PHE A 26 2.33 6.79 11.67
N LYS A 27 3.38 6.01 11.98
CA LYS A 27 4.68 6.52 12.44
C LYS A 27 4.58 7.48 13.62
N GLU A 28 3.75 7.12 14.59
CA GLU A 28 3.48 7.89 15.80
C GLU A 28 2.77 9.25 15.55
N ASP A 29 2.24 9.46 14.33
CA ASP A 29 1.39 10.61 13.99
C ASP A 29 -0.06 10.39 14.46
N LYS A 30 -0.38 11.00 15.59
CA LYS A 30 -1.68 10.87 16.25
C LYS A 30 -2.78 11.62 15.53
N GLU A 31 -2.48 12.78 14.94
CA GLU A 31 -3.47 13.56 14.20
C GLU A 31 -3.88 12.82 12.93
N LYS A 32 -2.92 12.16 12.27
CA LYS A 32 -3.21 11.27 11.14
C LYS A 32 -4.04 10.06 11.59
N LEU A 33 -3.71 9.40 12.70
CA LEU A 33 -4.54 8.32 13.23
C LEU A 33 -5.98 8.78 13.49
N ILE A 34 -6.17 9.95 14.12
CA ILE A 34 -7.50 10.54 14.37
C ILE A 34 -8.23 10.79 13.05
N ALA A 35 -7.57 11.38 12.06
CA ALA A 35 -8.16 11.67 10.76
C ALA A 35 -8.63 10.38 10.06
N TYR A 36 -7.84 9.31 10.13
CA TYR A 36 -8.16 8.04 9.46
C TYR A 36 -9.26 7.22 10.16
N PHE A 37 -9.53 7.47 11.44
CA PHE A 37 -10.63 6.89 12.21
C PHE A 37 -11.79 7.87 12.46
N SER A 38 -11.82 8.98 11.73
CA SER A 38 -12.97 9.89 11.69
C SER A 38 -13.96 9.47 10.62
N ASP A 39 -15.25 9.75 10.85
CA ASP A 39 -16.34 9.41 9.93
C ASP A 39 -16.22 10.22 8.63
N MET A 40 -16.25 9.55 7.48
CA MET A 40 -16.18 10.18 6.16
C MET A 40 -17.43 11.02 5.84
N ASN A 41 -18.58 10.69 6.43
CA ASN A 41 -19.88 11.31 6.09
C ASN A 41 -20.28 12.46 7.02
N GLY A 42 -19.39 12.91 7.91
CA GLY A 42 -19.49 14.20 8.59
C GLY A 42 -20.69 14.41 9.52
N PHE A 43 -20.51 14.16 10.82
CA PHE A 43 -20.92 15.07 11.91
C PHE A 43 -20.33 14.54 13.21
N ASN A 44 -19.05 14.80 13.47
CA ASN A 44 -18.53 14.56 14.82
C ASN A 44 -17.38 15.53 15.11
N PRO A 45 -17.48 16.37 16.16
CA PRO A 45 -16.46 17.35 16.48
C PRO A 45 -15.14 16.61 16.75
N LYS A 46 -14.04 17.05 16.11
CA LYS A 46 -12.68 16.52 16.26
C LYS A 46 -12.31 16.18 17.73
N LYS A 47 -12.85 16.94 18.70
CA LYS A 47 -12.70 16.71 20.15
C LYS A 47 -13.20 15.34 20.64
N ASN A 48 -14.37 14.86 20.20
CA ASN A 48 -14.94 13.58 20.66
C ASN A 48 -14.14 12.39 20.11
N ARG A 49 -13.61 12.52 18.88
CA ARG A 49 -12.77 11.49 18.28
C ARG A 49 -11.41 11.39 18.95
N LYS A 50 -10.80 12.53 19.31
CA LYS A 50 -9.53 12.56 20.05
C LYS A 50 -9.60 11.75 21.34
N LYS A 51 -10.62 11.99 22.18
CA LYS A 51 -10.81 11.21 23.43
C LYS A 51 -11.00 9.72 23.17
N THR A 52 -11.76 9.36 22.13
CA THR A 52 -11.99 7.96 21.77
C THR A 52 -10.68 7.28 21.36
N ILE A 53 -9.86 7.93 20.54
CA ILE A 53 -8.55 7.43 20.11
C ILE A 53 -7.59 7.33 21.29
N ASP A 54 -7.60 8.31 22.21
CA ASP A 54 -6.80 8.27 23.44
C ASP A 54 -7.13 7.04 24.28
N ASN A 55 -8.42 6.76 24.48
CA ASN A 55 -8.88 5.59 25.23
C ASN A 55 -8.49 4.28 24.53
N TRP A 56 -8.53 4.24 23.19
CA TRP A 56 -8.09 3.07 22.42
C TRP A 56 -6.60 2.82 22.59
N LEU A 57 -5.77 3.85 22.50
CA LEU A 57 -4.31 3.76 22.68
C LEU A 57 -3.93 3.34 24.11
N LYS A 58 -4.65 3.84 25.12
CA LYS A 58 -4.43 3.49 26.54
C LYS A 58 -4.89 2.09 26.93
N GLY A 59 -5.58 1.36 26.06
CA GLY A 59 -6.11 0.03 26.42
C GLY A 59 -7.41 0.08 27.22
N GLU A 60 -8.04 1.24 27.34
CA GLU A 60 -9.26 1.42 28.15
C GLU A 60 -10.50 0.83 27.46
N SER A 61 -10.41 0.49 26.17
CA SER A 61 -11.52 -0.05 25.37
C SER A 61 -11.30 -1.51 24.98
N LYS A 62 -12.02 -2.43 25.64
CA LYS A 62 -12.05 -3.85 25.26
C LYS A 62 -12.89 -4.13 24.02
N LYS A 63 -13.90 -3.29 23.74
CA LYS A 63 -14.75 -3.35 22.55
C LYS A 63 -15.13 -1.93 22.13
N PRO A 64 -14.83 -1.51 20.90
CA PRO A 64 -15.25 -0.19 20.43
C PRO A 64 -16.77 -0.17 20.17
N ASN A 65 -17.47 0.79 20.76
CA ASN A 65 -18.90 0.98 20.54
C ASN A 65 -19.16 1.50 19.11
N GLY A 66 -20.09 0.86 18.38
CA GLY A 66 -20.51 1.30 17.05
C GLY A 66 -19.38 1.34 16.01
N PHE A 67 -18.40 0.43 16.11
CA PHE A 67 -17.30 0.38 15.16
C PHE A 67 -17.77 -0.12 13.79
N HIS A 68 -17.88 0.80 12.84
CA HIS A 68 -18.20 0.52 11.44
C HIS A 68 -17.01 0.87 10.57
N LEU A 69 -16.22 -0.14 10.19
CA LEU A 69 -14.98 0.06 9.43
C LEU A 69 -15.21 0.91 8.17
N THR A 70 -16.30 0.64 7.43
CA THR A 70 -16.64 1.32 6.17
C THR A 70 -16.93 2.81 6.32
N ARG A 71 -17.13 3.32 7.55
CA ARG A 71 -17.30 4.76 7.82
C ARG A 71 -15.96 5.47 8.00
N PHE A 72 -14.87 4.74 8.20
CA PHE A 72 -13.56 5.30 8.50
C PHE A 72 -12.68 5.29 7.26
N LYS A 73 -11.93 6.38 7.03
CA LYS A 73 -10.99 6.48 5.92
C LYS A 73 -9.96 5.33 5.88
N ILE A 74 -9.65 4.72 7.03
CA ILE A 74 -8.77 3.55 7.07
C ILE A 74 -9.28 2.36 6.22
N SER A 75 -10.57 2.26 5.91
CA SER A 75 -11.10 1.23 5.00
C SER A 75 -10.67 1.39 3.55
N GLU A 76 -10.12 2.56 3.17
CA GLU A 76 -9.64 2.82 1.81
C GLU A 76 -8.28 2.16 1.52
N TYR A 77 -7.55 1.73 2.54
CA TYR A 77 -6.29 1.02 2.34
C TYR A 77 -6.51 -0.30 1.61
N LYS A 78 -5.79 -0.49 0.50
CA LYS A 78 -5.84 -1.69 -0.35
C LYS A 78 -4.43 -2.09 -0.76
N PHE A 79 -4.22 -3.39 -0.93
CA PHE A 79 -3.06 -3.91 -1.65
C PHE A 79 -3.13 -3.50 -3.13
N SER A 80 -2.01 -3.61 -3.85
CA SER A 80 -1.91 -3.29 -5.28
C SER A 80 -2.86 -4.15 -6.16
N ASN A 81 -3.20 -5.36 -5.70
CA ASN A 81 -4.21 -6.23 -6.34
C ASN A 81 -5.68 -5.79 -6.08
N GLY A 82 -5.90 -4.69 -5.35
CA GLY A 82 -7.23 -4.16 -5.01
C GLY A 82 -7.88 -4.80 -3.77
N GLU A 83 -7.25 -5.80 -3.15
CA GLU A 83 -7.75 -6.42 -1.92
C GLU A 83 -7.70 -5.43 -0.74
N PRO A 84 -8.78 -5.29 0.06
CA PRO A 84 -8.78 -4.40 1.20
C PRO A 84 -7.74 -4.83 2.26
N LEU A 85 -6.92 -3.89 2.72
CA LEU A 85 -5.95 -4.15 3.78
C LEU A 85 -6.65 -4.57 5.07
N PHE A 86 -7.78 -3.94 5.37
CA PHE A 86 -8.56 -4.19 6.57
C PHE A 86 -9.97 -4.67 6.24
N THR A 87 -10.45 -5.62 7.02
CA THR A 87 -11.85 -6.03 7.08
C THR A 87 -12.37 -5.85 8.52
N ILE A 88 -13.67 -5.98 8.75
CA ILE A 88 -14.19 -5.89 10.12
C ILE A 88 -13.60 -7.00 11.01
N GLU A 89 -13.37 -8.18 10.45
CA GLU A 89 -12.77 -9.35 11.08
C GLU A 89 -11.32 -9.08 11.50
N SER A 90 -10.56 -8.29 10.73
CA SER A 90 -9.17 -7.98 11.09
C SER A 90 -9.08 -7.24 12.43
N PHE A 91 -10.05 -6.38 12.73
CA PHE A 91 -10.16 -5.73 14.04
C PHE A 91 -10.85 -6.63 15.07
N LYS A 92 -11.92 -7.31 14.66
CA LYS A 92 -12.82 -8.04 15.56
C LYS A 92 -12.25 -9.37 16.03
N SER A 93 -11.77 -10.24 15.15
CA SER A 93 -11.51 -11.66 15.49
C SER A 93 -10.05 -12.10 15.29
N TRP A 94 -9.28 -11.43 14.43
CA TRP A 94 -7.90 -11.84 14.20
C TRP A 94 -7.04 -11.71 15.45
N SER A 95 -6.07 -12.61 15.59
CA SER A 95 -5.01 -12.44 16.59
C SER A 95 -4.19 -11.18 16.27
N ILE A 96 -3.57 -10.59 17.29
CA ILE A 96 -2.59 -9.51 17.08
C ILE A 96 -1.48 -9.92 16.10
N LYS A 97 -0.98 -11.16 16.14
CA LYS A 97 0.08 -11.64 15.25
C LYS A 97 -0.36 -11.63 13.77
N THR A 98 -1.55 -12.14 13.48
CA THR A 98 -2.12 -12.14 12.13
C THR A 98 -2.30 -10.72 11.60
N PHE A 99 -2.79 -9.82 12.46
CA PHE A 99 -2.98 -8.42 12.12
C PHE A 99 -1.66 -7.71 11.80
N GLN A 100 -0.63 -7.92 12.63
CA GLN A 100 0.71 -7.38 12.42
C GLN A 100 1.33 -7.87 11.11
N ALA A 101 1.33 -9.18 10.89
CA ALA A 101 1.90 -9.78 9.68
C ALA A 101 1.29 -9.22 8.40
N ARG A 102 -0.02 -8.95 8.37
CA ARG A 102 -0.68 -8.37 7.19
C ARG A 102 -0.27 -6.92 6.93
N ILE A 103 -0.06 -6.12 7.98
CA ILE A 103 0.41 -4.74 7.83
C ILE A 103 1.88 -4.72 7.41
N ASP A 104 2.71 -5.58 8.01
CA ASP A 104 4.11 -5.71 7.62
C ASP A 104 4.25 -6.12 6.15
N ASP A 105 3.45 -7.09 5.69
CA ASP A 105 3.40 -7.49 4.27
C ASP A 105 2.98 -6.32 3.37
N TYR A 106 1.95 -5.56 3.76
CA TYR A 106 1.51 -4.37 3.03
C TYR A 106 2.61 -3.32 2.90
N LEU A 107 3.32 -3.01 3.99
CA LEU A 107 4.40 -2.03 3.99
C LEU A 107 5.61 -2.52 3.18
N TYR A 108 5.95 -3.80 3.30
CA TYR A 108 7.02 -4.41 2.53
C TYR A 108 6.73 -4.34 1.02
N LYS A 109 5.53 -4.76 0.59
CA LYS A 109 5.11 -4.68 -0.81
C LYS A 109 5.05 -3.26 -1.33
N SER A 110 4.53 -2.32 -0.54
CA SER A 110 4.52 -0.89 -0.91
C SER A 110 5.92 -0.33 -1.16
N GLN A 111 6.92 -0.80 -0.39
CA GLN A 111 8.32 -0.43 -0.59
C GLN A 111 8.97 -1.14 -1.78
N LEU A 112 8.60 -2.40 -2.05
CA LEU A 112 9.06 -3.12 -3.24
C LEU A 112 8.52 -2.51 -4.53
N ASP A 113 7.24 -2.14 -4.57
CA ASP A 113 6.67 -1.44 -5.73
C ASP A 113 7.43 -0.14 -5.97
N TYR A 114 7.70 0.65 -4.92
CA TYR A 114 8.49 1.88 -5.04
C TYR A 114 9.95 1.63 -5.46
N LYS A 115 10.57 0.54 -4.99
CA LYS A 115 11.96 0.19 -5.34
C LYS A 115 12.05 -0.35 -6.77
N SER A 116 11.15 -1.24 -7.19
CA SER A 116 11.09 -1.81 -8.53
C SER A 116 10.94 -0.72 -9.60
N LEU A 117 10.06 0.26 -9.35
CA LEU A 117 9.89 1.46 -10.17
C LEU A 117 11.15 2.33 -10.26
N ASN A 118 11.89 2.43 -9.15
CA ASN A 118 13.15 3.17 -9.12
C ASN A 118 14.34 2.40 -9.73
N THR A 119 14.31 1.06 -9.78
CA THR A 119 15.34 0.25 -10.44
C THR A 119 15.17 0.17 -11.96
N LEU A 120 13.95 0.29 -12.49
CA LEU A 120 13.68 0.21 -13.94
C LEU A 120 13.87 1.55 -14.67
N LYS A 121 14.92 2.32 -14.33
CA LYS A 121 15.25 3.57 -15.05
C LYS A 121 16.15 3.35 -16.26
N TYR A 122 16.89 2.25 -16.28
CA TYR A 122 17.90 1.99 -17.29
C TYR A 122 17.83 0.56 -17.81
N ILE A 123 17.83 0.40 -19.13
CA ILE A 123 18.08 -0.88 -19.80
C ILE A 123 19.47 -0.80 -20.40
N TYR A 124 20.31 -1.78 -20.08
CA TYR A 124 21.62 -1.97 -20.69
C TYR A 124 21.55 -3.19 -21.61
N TYR A 125 21.81 -2.98 -22.90
CA TYR A 125 21.80 -4.04 -23.91
C TYR A 125 23.17 -4.10 -24.57
N PHE A 126 23.83 -5.26 -24.54
CA PHE A 126 25.08 -5.42 -25.28
C PHE A 126 24.76 -5.71 -26.75
N ASN A 127 25.06 -4.74 -27.61
CA ASN A 127 24.90 -4.87 -29.05
C ASN A 127 26.06 -5.66 -29.63
N VAL A 128 25.77 -6.88 -30.10
CA VAL A 128 26.79 -7.79 -30.63
C VAL A 128 27.39 -7.26 -31.93
N ASP A 129 26.58 -6.66 -32.81
CA ASP A 129 27.02 -6.18 -34.12
C ASP A 129 28.04 -5.04 -34.00
N ASN A 130 27.86 -4.19 -32.99
CA ASN A 130 28.68 -2.98 -32.79
C ASN A 130 29.61 -3.08 -31.59
N LYS A 131 29.61 -4.22 -30.88
CA LYS A 131 30.41 -4.52 -29.70
C LYS A 131 30.36 -3.40 -28.64
N GLN A 132 29.18 -2.85 -28.40
CA GLN A 132 28.98 -1.74 -27.45
C GLN A 132 27.78 -2.00 -26.54
N ILE A 133 27.75 -1.33 -25.38
CA ILE A 133 26.59 -1.35 -24.49
C ILE A 133 25.68 -0.18 -24.88
N ASP A 134 24.50 -0.50 -25.42
CA ASP A 134 23.43 0.45 -25.67
C ASP A 134 22.68 0.73 -24.35
N LYS A 135 22.46 2.02 -24.06
CA LYS A 135 21.77 2.50 -22.86
C LYS A 135 20.44 3.12 -23.25
N TYR A 136 19.36 2.63 -22.64
CA TYR A 136 18.03 3.20 -22.77
C TYR A 136 17.61 3.78 -21.42
N THR A 137 17.09 5.01 -21.42
CA THR A 137 16.55 5.64 -20.21
C THR A 137 15.03 5.61 -20.27
N ILE A 138 14.41 5.06 -19.23
CA ILE A 138 12.95 5.01 -19.07
C ILE A 138 12.51 6.17 -18.19
N THR A 139 11.61 6.99 -18.70
CA THR A 139 10.93 8.07 -17.97
C THR A 139 9.44 7.74 -17.85
N TYR A 140 8.90 7.81 -16.64
CA TYR A 140 7.46 7.60 -16.41
C TYR A 140 6.72 8.91 -16.67
N THR A 141 5.79 8.87 -17.63
CA THR A 141 5.03 10.07 -18.04
C THR A 141 4.03 10.52 -16.99
N ASN A 142 3.59 9.60 -16.11
CA ASN A 142 2.67 9.89 -15.03
C ASN A 142 3.15 9.24 -13.72
N PRO A 143 3.38 10.02 -12.65
CA PRO A 143 3.76 9.49 -11.33
C PRO A 143 2.73 8.53 -10.72
N ASN A 144 1.47 8.60 -11.14
CA ASN A 144 0.37 7.77 -10.66
C ASN A 144 0.03 6.61 -11.61
N ASN A 145 0.63 6.55 -12.81
CA ASN A 145 0.47 5.46 -13.76
C ASN A 145 1.82 5.07 -14.34
N HIS A 146 2.44 4.10 -13.68
CA HIS A 146 3.75 3.58 -14.04
C HIS A 146 3.78 2.65 -15.24
N LYS A 147 2.61 2.34 -15.82
CA LYS A 147 2.57 1.55 -17.05
C LYS A 147 3.00 2.38 -18.24
N ASN A 148 2.68 3.68 -18.25
CA ASN A 148 2.96 4.56 -19.38
C ASN A 148 4.36 5.16 -19.28
N ILE A 149 5.21 4.84 -20.26
CA ILE A 149 6.60 5.25 -20.27
C ILE A 149 6.99 5.99 -21.54
N GLU A 150 8.05 6.78 -21.41
CA GLU A 150 8.85 7.31 -22.50
C GLU A 150 10.24 6.68 -22.44
N ILE A 151 10.77 6.28 -23.60
CA ILE A 151 12.13 5.76 -23.72
C ILE A 151 12.95 6.67 -24.62
N SER A 152 14.14 7.03 -24.15
CA SER A 152 15.18 7.72 -24.92
C SER A 152 16.41 6.84 -25.10
N SER A 153 16.98 6.85 -26.30
CA SER A 153 18.23 6.17 -26.64
C SER A 153 19.00 6.97 -27.68
N PRO A 154 20.34 7.04 -27.59
CA PRO A 154 21.16 7.70 -28.60
C PRO A 154 21.14 7.01 -29.98
N ARG A 155 20.60 5.79 -30.09
CA ARG A 155 20.46 5.06 -31.36
C ARG A 155 19.08 5.10 -31.98
N LEU A 156 18.06 5.33 -31.16
CA LEU A 156 16.74 5.59 -31.69
C LEU A 156 16.79 7.02 -32.21
N ILE A 157 16.82 7.20 -33.53
CA ILE A 157 16.95 8.44 -34.32
C ILE A 157 16.99 9.72 -33.46
N GLU A 158 18.06 10.52 -33.57
CA GLU A 158 18.26 11.76 -32.80
C GLU A 158 16.95 12.55 -32.68
N ASN A 159 16.50 12.75 -31.44
CA ASN A 159 15.26 13.45 -31.04
C ASN A 159 13.94 12.66 -31.17
N MET A 160 13.95 11.32 -31.11
CA MET A 160 12.72 10.53 -31.03
C MET A 160 12.39 10.07 -29.60
N THR A 161 11.18 10.39 -29.15
CA THR A 161 10.61 9.91 -27.88
C THR A 161 9.67 8.74 -28.17
N TYR A 162 9.94 7.59 -27.56
CA TYR A 162 9.12 6.39 -27.77
C TYR A 162 8.15 6.24 -26.62
N LYS A 163 6.85 6.24 -26.91
CA LYS A 163 5.82 5.98 -25.90
C LYS A 163 5.47 4.52 -25.85
N GLY A 164 5.30 4.01 -24.64
CA GLY A 164 5.09 2.60 -24.45
C GLY A 164 4.39 2.24 -23.16
N GLU A 165 4.12 0.95 -23.06
CA GLU A 165 3.54 0.33 -21.88
C GLU A 165 4.46 -0.75 -21.32
N ILE A 166 4.56 -0.79 -19.99
CA ILE A 166 5.18 -1.90 -19.26
C ILE A 166 4.07 -2.83 -18.77
N PHE A 167 4.24 -4.13 -19.01
CA PHE A 167 3.42 -5.16 -18.37
C PHE A 167 4.26 -6.31 -17.84
N GLU A 168 3.74 -6.96 -16.81
CA GLU A 168 4.34 -8.14 -16.20
C GLU A 168 3.54 -9.39 -16.58
N TYR A 169 4.24 -10.43 -17.03
CA TYR A 169 3.65 -11.72 -17.34
C TYR A 169 4.65 -12.83 -17.00
N HIS A 170 4.22 -13.83 -16.22
CA HIS A 170 5.09 -14.93 -15.74
C HIS A 170 6.41 -14.45 -15.12
N ASN A 171 6.37 -13.45 -14.23
CA ASN A 171 7.55 -12.84 -13.60
C ASN A 171 8.56 -12.24 -14.59
N MET A 172 8.15 -11.99 -15.84
CA MET A 172 8.94 -11.28 -16.84
C MET A 172 8.29 -9.92 -17.12
N LEU A 173 9.12 -8.89 -17.19
CA LEU A 173 8.69 -7.55 -17.59
C LEU A 173 8.85 -7.43 -19.10
N TYR A 174 7.77 -7.04 -19.74
CA TYR A 174 7.76 -6.73 -21.15
C TYR A 174 7.54 -5.24 -21.34
N ILE A 175 8.31 -4.69 -22.27
CA ILE A 175 8.31 -3.27 -22.58
C ILE A 175 7.94 -3.14 -24.05
N PHE A 176 6.75 -2.62 -24.31
CA PHE A 176 6.26 -2.37 -25.65
C PHE A 176 6.31 -0.89 -25.91
N THR A 177 7.11 -0.50 -26.90
CA THR A 177 7.17 0.90 -27.33
C THR A 177 6.77 1.01 -28.78
N LYS A 178 6.12 2.13 -29.11
CA LYS A 178 5.94 2.57 -30.48
C LYS A 178 6.57 3.94 -30.63
N ASN A 179 6.96 4.24 -31.86
CA ASN A 179 7.32 5.59 -32.19
C ASN A 179 6.08 6.49 -32.08
N ASP A 180 6.20 7.62 -31.39
CA ASP A 180 5.13 8.61 -31.27
C ASP A 180 5.45 9.77 -32.22
N TYR A 181 5.23 9.54 -33.52
CA TYR A 181 5.16 10.55 -34.57
C TYR A 181 3.76 10.61 -35.14
#